data_AF-A0A538S2M9-F1
#
_entry.id   AF-A0A538S2M9-F1
#
_cell.length_a   1.000
_cell.length_b   1.000
_cell.length_c   1.000
_cell.angle_alpha   90.00
_cell.angle_beta   90.00
_cell.angle_gamma   90.00
#
_symmetry.space_group_name_H-M   'P 1'
#
loop_
_entity.id
_entity.type
_entity.pdbx_description
1 polymer ?
#
loop_
_entity_poly.entity_id
_entity_poly.type
_entity_poly.pdbx_seq_one_letter_code
_entity_poly.pdbx_strand_id
1 'polypeptide(L)'
;MTQWQYRELCRLCVADHFGVPLAEVRTRQVPGPVQPGQRHYPLAIDLLWVTENVLARYVHIAAVFRRPNRPVQMPYVLLMQKCKEKIGAHKVVLFSCCGFAPAARAAAASDRMDLYVVRPLFELHLAPARSPVTFRRRLEAFSRTHGRPYSLQIL
;
A
#
# COMPACT_ATOMS: atom_id res chain seq x y z
N MET A 1 -5.71 13.57 7.30
CA MET A 1 -5.86 12.53 6.25
C MET A 1 -6.69 11.38 6.78
N THR A 2 -7.66 10.89 6.03
CA THR A 2 -8.36 9.63 6.32
C THR A 2 -7.52 8.42 5.88
N GLN A 3 -7.91 7.20 6.28
CA GLN A 3 -7.26 5.96 5.80
C GLN A 3 -7.30 5.84 4.27
N TRP A 4 -8.45 6.17 3.65
CA TRP A 4 -8.59 6.07 2.19
C TRP A 4 -7.77 7.13 1.45
N GLN A 5 -7.67 8.36 1.99
CA GLN A 5 -6.80 9.40 1.42
C GLN A 5 -5.33 8.97 1.49
N TYR A 6 -4.91 8.40 2.63
CA TYR A 6 -3.55 7.90 2.76
C TYR A 6 -3.26 6.75 1.78
N ARG A 7 -4.24 5.87 1.58
CA ARG A 7 -4.14 4.80 0.57
C ARG A 7 -3.96 5.36 -0.85
N GLU A 8 -4.65 6.43 -1.22
CA GLU A 8 -4.45 7.08 -2.53
C GLU A 8 -3.07 7.75 -2.64
N LEU A 9 -2.54 8.32 -1.54
CA LEU A 9 -1.16 8.82 -1.51
C LEU A 9 -0.15 7.68 -1.72
N CYS A 10 -0.32 6.55 -1.03
CA CYS A 10 0.50 5.36 -1.23
C CYS A 10 0.34 4.78 -2.64
N ARG A 11 -0.86 4.85 -3.23
CA ARG A 11 -1.12 4.43 -4.61
C ARG A 11 -0.29 5.25 -5.61
N LEU A 12 -0.23 6.57 -5.43
CA LEU A 12 0.64 7.44 -6.21
C LEU A 12 2.11 7.06 -6.01
N CYS A 13 2.53 6.82 -4.77
CA CYS A 13 3.88 6.36 -4.48
C CYS A 13 4.24 5.05 -5.18
N VAL A 14 3.30 4.09 -5.28
CA VAL A 14 3.52 2.84 -6.03
C VAL A 14 3.68 3.13 -7.52
N ALA A 15 2.78 3.93 -8.11
CA ALA A 15 2.84 4.29 -9.53
C ALA A 15 4.19 4.91 -9.89
N ASP A 16 4.63 5.89 -9.09
CA ASP A 16 5.88 6.61 -9.30
C ASP A 16 7.12 5.72 -9.07
N HIS A 17 7.10 4.86 -8.06
CA HIS A 17 8.27 4.03 -7.70
C HIS A 17 8.44 2.81 -8.60
N PHE A 18 7.35 2.18 -9.03
CA PHE A 18 7.37 0.98 -9.87
C PHE A 18 7.20 1.27 -11.35
N GLY A 19 7.02 2.53 -11.74
CA GLY A 19 6.84 2.93 -13.15
C GLY A 19 5.57 2.35 -13.78
N VAL A 20 4.52 2.15 -12.98
CA VAL A 20 3.24 1.60 -13.45
C VAL A 20 2.17 2.70 -13.54
N PRO A 21 1.25 2.64 -14.51
CA PRO A 21 0.15 3.60 -14.58
C PRO A 21 -0.67 3.59 -13.29
N LEU A 22 -1.03 4.77 -12.78
CA LEU A 22 -1.79 4.89 -11.53
C LEU A 22 -3.13 4.13 -11.57
N ALA A 23 -3.74 4.03 -12.75
CA ALA A 23 -4.98 3.27 -12.98
C ALA A 23 -4.81 1.76 -12.82
N GLU A 24 -3.58 1.24 -12.93
CA GLU A 24 -3.26 -0.18 -12.79
C GLU A 24 -2.98 -0.59 -11.35
N VAL A 25 -2.74 0.36 -10.46
CA VAL A 25 -2.65 0.11 -9.02
C VAL A 25 -4.06 0.07 -8.43
N ARG A 26 -4.57 -1.14 -8.19
CA ARG A 26 -5.97 -1.39 -7.82
C ARG A 26 -6.11 -1.84 -6.37
N THR A 27 -7.21 -1.46 -5.73
CA THR A 27 -7.62 -2.11 -4.46
C THR A 27 -8.40 -3.36 -4.80
N ARG A 28 -8.12 -4.48 -4.13
CA ARG A 28 -8.79 -5.76 -4.42
C ARG A 28 -9.16 -6.48 -3.14
N GLN A 29 -10.37 -7.01 -3.10
CA GLN A 29 -10.74 -8.03 -2.13
C GLN A 29 -10.40 -9.40 -2.70
N VAL A 30 -9.60 -10.16 -1.95
CA VAL A 30 -9.30 -11.55 -2.30
C VAL A 30 -10.27 -12.44 -1.54
N PRO A 31 -10.96 -13.36 -2.24
CA PRO A 31 -11.91 -14.26 -1.60
C PRO A 31 -11.25 -15.09 -0.50
N GLY A 32 -11.96 -15.19 0.62
CA GLY A 32 -11.61 -16.08 1.73
C GLY A 32 -11.88 -17.54 1.37
N PRO A 33 -11.33 -18.50 2.13
CA PRO A 33 -11.90 -19.84 2.11
C PRO A 33 -13.37 -19.76 2.52
N VAL A 34 -14.24 -20.55 1.89
CA VAL A 34 -15.66 -20.60 2.21
C VAL A 34 -15.98 -21.99 2.74
N GLN A 35 -16.57 -22.06 3.92
CA GLN A 35 -17.19 -23.28 4.43
C GLN A 35 -18.69 -23.05 4.63
N PRO A 36 -19.55 -24.05 4.37
CA PRO A 36 -20.97 -23.95 4.68
C PRO A 36 -21.18 -23.57 6.16
N GLY A 37 -21.98 -22.53 6.40
CA GLY A 37 -22.25 -22.01 7.76
C GLY A 37 -21.22 -21.00 8.29
N GLN A 38 -20.10 -20.78 7.61
CA GLN A 38 -19.08 -19.81 8.04
C GLN A 38 -19.27 -18.45 7.34
N ARG A 39 -19.16 -17.34 8.09
CA ARG A 39 -19.16 -16.00 7.50
C ARG A 39 -17.95 -15.81 6.60
N HIS A 40 -18.20 -15.32 5.40
CA HIS A 40 -17.17 -15.03 4.42
C HIS A 40 -16.18 -13.99 4.96
N TYR A 41 -14.89 -14.31 4.98
CA TYR A 41 -13.84 -13.38 5.41
C TYR A 41 -12.92 -13.03 4.24
N PRO A 42 -13.24 -11.98 3.45
CA PRO A 42 -12.37 -11.55 2.36
C PRO A 42 -11.08 -10.94 2.93
N LEU A 43 -9.95 -11.30 2.33
CA LEU A 43 -8.67 -10.64 2.59
C LEU A 43 -8.66 -9.34 1.80
N ALA A 44 -8.79 -8.20 2.48
CA ALA A 44 -8.69 -6.89 1.85
C ALA A 44 -7.21 -6.55 1.60
N ILE A 45 -6.77 -6.60 0.34
CA ILE A 45 -5.49 -6.02 -0.05
C ILE A 45 -5.72 -4.55 -0.35
N ASP A 46 -4.93 -3.66 0.27
CA ASP A 46 -5.06 -2.24 0.03
C ASP A 46 -4.70 -1.87 -1.41
N LEU A 47 -3.59 -2.41 -1.94
CA LEU A 47 -3.11 -2.16 -3.29
C LEU A 47 -2.55 -3.44 -3.93
N LEU A 48 -2.86 -3.66 -5.19
CA LEU A 48 -2.36 -4.74 -6.04
C LEU A 48 -2.02 -4.13 -7.40
N TRP A 49 -0.85 -4.47 -7.92
CA TRP A 49 -0.41 -4.09 -9.25
C TRP A 49 0.42 -5.21 -9.85
N VAL A 50 0.69 -5.09 -11.15
CA VAL A 50 1.48 -6.04 -11.90
C VAL A 50 2.57 -5.28 -12.63
N THR A 51 3.76 -5.84 -12.65
CA THR A 51 4.82 -5.41 -13.58
C THR A 51 5.13 -6.57 -14.51
N GLU A 52 5.40 -6.27 -15.77
CA GLU A 52 5.67 -7.27 -16.80
C GLU A 52 6.95 -6.92 -17.54
N ASN A 53 7.73 -7.94 -17.88
CA ASN A 53 8.85 -7.82 -18.80
C ASN A 53 8.79 -8.96 -19.81
N VAL A 54 9.78 -9.04 -20.70
CA VAL A 54 9.83 -10.08 -21.75
C VAL A 54 9.92 -11.51 -21.22
N LEU A 55 10.25 -11.72 -19.94
CA LEU A 55 10.43 -13.06 -19.36
C LEU A 55 9.24 -13.48 -18.49
N ALA A 56 8.63 -12.55 -17.75
CA ALA A 56 7.64 -12.88 -16.74
C ALA A 56 6.75 -11.71 -16.34
N ARG A 57 5.62 -12.10 -15.75
CA ARG A 57 4.66 -11.22 -15.10
C ARG A 57 4.75 -11.36 -13.58
N TYR A 58 4.98 -10.25 -12.89
CA TYR A 58 5.15 -10.20 -11.45
C TYR A 58 3.95 -9.53 -10.78
N VAL A 59 3.32 -10.26 -9.87
CA VAL A 59 2.20 -9.75 -9.06
C VAL A 59 2.74 -9.15 -7.77
N HIS A 60 2.37 -7.91 -7.46
CA HIS A 60 2.78 -7.21 -6.25
C HIS A 60 1.56 -6.83 -5.43
N ILE A 61 1.69 -6.90 -4.10
CA ILE A 61 0.63 -6.51 -3.18
C ILE A 61 1.17 -5.56 -2.11
N ALA A 62 0.31 -4.72 -1.57
CA ALA A 62 0.66 -3.87 -0.44
C ALA A 62 -0.45 -3.73 0.58
N ALA A 63 -0.01 -3.51 1.83
CA ALA A 63 -0.85 -3.10 2.94
C ALA A 63 -0.49 -1.68 3.39
N VAL A 64 -1.50 -0.90 3.76
CA VAL A 64 -1.39 0.52 4.08
C VAL A 64 -1.83 0.78 5.52
N PHE A 65 -0.89 1.19 6.36
CA PHE A 65 -1.12 1.46 7.77
C PHE A 65 -1.04 2.97 8.08
N ARG A 66 -2.20 3.65 8.12
CA ARG A 66 -2.28 5.04 8.60
C ARG A 66 -2.38 5.10 10.12
N ARG A 67 -1.30 4.78 10.82
CA ARG A 67 -1.23 4.90 12.28
C ARG A 67 -0.25 6.00 12.66
N PRO A 68 -0.70 7.22 13.04
CA PRO A 68 0.21 8.35 13.22
C PRO A 68 1.19 8.14 14.39
N ASN A 69 0.75 7.48 15.46
CA ASN A 69 1.52 7.38 16.71
C ASN A 69 1.85 5.93 17.09
N ARG A 70 1.71 4.99 16.16
CA ARG A 70 1.94 3.57 16.46
C ARG A 70 2.63 2.86 15.29
N PRO A 71 3.93 2.51 15.46
CA PRO A 71 4.65 1.74 14.46
C PRO A 71 3.93 0.43 14.12
N VAL A 72 4.05 0.01 12.87
CA VAL A 72 3.53 -1.27 12.41
C VAL A 72 4.27 -2.40 13.14
N GLN A 73 3.50 -3.34 13.66
CA GLN A 73 3.97 -4.44 14.49
C GLN A 73 4.15 -5.72 13.65
N MET A 74 4.97 -6.63 14.15
CA MET A 74 5.29 -7.91 13.51
C MET A 74 4.07 -8.73 13.04
N PRO A 75 2.94 -8.82 13.78
CA PRO A 75 1.80 -9.61 13.34
C PRO A 75 1.23 -9.17 11.98
N TYR A 76 1.36 -7.89 11.62
CA TYR A 76 0.91 -7.39 10.32
C TYR A 76 1.82 -7.83 9.17
N VAL A 77 3.12 -8.00 9.44
CA VAL A 77 4.09 -8.53 8.48
C VAL A 77 3.80 -10.00 8.21
N LEU A 78 3.63 -10.79 9.27
CA LEU A 78 3.30 -12.22 9.17
C LEU A 78 1.95 -12.44 8.46
N LEU A 79 0.96 -11.59 8.73
CA LEU A 79 -0.31 -11.64 7.99
C LEU A 79 -0.08 -11.42 6.49
N MET A 80 0.73 -10.43 6.12
CA MET A 80 1.03 -10.16 4.71
C MET A 80 1.88 -11.24 4.04
N GLN A 81 2.68 -11.99 4.81
CA GLN A 81 3.36 -13.19 4.33
C GLN A 81 2.34 -14.24 3.89
N LYS A 82 1.33 -14.49 4.73
CA LYS A 82 0.25 -15.42 4.40
C LYS A 82 -0.61 -14.94 3.24
N CYS A 83 -0.83 -13.63 3.12
CA CYS A 83 -1.45 -13.05 1.92
C CYS A 83 -0.60 -13.34 0.68
N LYS A 84 0.72 -13.11 0.74
CA LYS A 84 1.65 -13.34 -0.38
C LYS A 84 1.55 -14.77 -0.89
N GLU A 85 1.66 -15.74 0.01
CA GLU A 85 1.55 -17.18 -0.29
C GLU A 85 0.20 -17.50 -0.94
N LYS A 86 -0.91 -17.06 -0.33
CA LYS A 86 -2.26 -17.36 -0.82
C LYS A 86 -2.57 -16.74 -2.18
N ILE A 87 -2.05 -15.56 -2.46
CA ILE A 87 -2.31 -14.81 -3.70
C ILE A 87 -1.36 -15.23 -4.83
N GLY A 88 -0.22 -15.85 -4.50
CA GLY A 88 0.88 -16.02 -5.45
C GLY A 88 1.56 -14.69 -5.79
N ALA A 89 1.61 -13.75 -4.83
CA ALA A 89 2.29 -12.49 -5.02
C ALA A 89 3.81 -12.69 -4.94
N HIS A 90 4.54 -12.02 -5.83
CA HIS A 90 6.00 -12.10 -5.93
C HIS A 90 6.66 -11.14 -4.93
N LYS A 91 6.04 -9.98 -4.69
CA LYS A 91 6.53 -8.97 -3.75
C LYS A 91 5.41 -8.45 -2.86
N VAL A 92 5.79 -8.09 -1.64
CA VAL A 92 4.94 -7.41 -0.66
C VAL A 92 5.60 -6.09 -0.27
N VAL A 93 4.81 -5.02 -0.25
CA VAL A 93 5.20 -3.73 0.29
C VAL A 93 4.29 -3.38 1.47
N LEU A 94 4.87 -2.98 2.60
CA LEU A 94 4.10 -2.42 3.71
C LEU A 94 4.32 -0.91 3.76
N PHE A 95 3.24 -0.14 3.80
CA PHE A 95 3.27 1.31 3.91
C PHE A 95 2.90 1.75 5.34
N SER A 96 3.66 2.69 5.90
CA SER A 96 3.37 3.31 7.21
C SER A 96 3.64 4.81 7.19
N CYS A 97 2.85 5.60 7.91
CA CYS A 97 3.12 7.04 8.02
C CYS A 97 4.07 7.39 9.18
N CYS A 98 4.31 6.46 10.11
CA CYS A 98 5.17 6.68 11.28
C CYS A 98 6.34 5.68 11.40
N GLY A 99 6.34 4.60 10.62
CA GLY A 99 7.40 3.58 10.62
C GLY A 99 6.97 2.21 11.14
N PHE A 100 7.97 1.40 11.46
CA PHE A 100 7.88 -0.02 11.78
C PHE A 100 8.66 -0.33 13.05
N ALA A 101 8.08 -1.17 13.92
CA ALA A 101 8.74 -1.66 15.12
C ALA A 101 9.94 -2.57 14.77
N PRO A 102 10.96 -2.71 15.64
CA PRO A 102 12.14 -3.52 15.36
C PRO A 102 11.81 -4.96 14.94
N ALA A 103 10.91 -5.63 15.66
CA ALA A 103 10.46 -6.99 15.31
C ALA A 103 9.76 -7.06 13.94
N ALA A 104 9.04 -6.01 13.53
CA ALA A 104 8.43 -5.95 12.21
C ALA A 104 9.49 -5.81 11.10
N ARG A 105 10.55 -5.04 11.35
CA ARG A 105 11.68 -4.91 10.41
C ARG A 105 12.43 -6.22 10.25
N ALA A 106 12.72 -6.89 11.36
CA ALA A 106 13.38 -8.20 11.34
C ALA A 106 12.55 -9.25 10.57
N ALA A 107 11.25 -9.33 10.83
CA ALA A 107 10.36 -10.23 10.10
C ALA A 107 10.29 -9.90 8.59
N ALA A 108 10.16 -8.62 8.25
CA ALA A 108 10.11 -8.19 6.85
C ALA A 108 11.40 -8.51 6.09
N ALA A 109 12.56 -8.32 6.73
CA ALA A 109 13.85 -8.69 6.16
C ALA A 109 13.96 -10.19 5.91
N SER A 110 13.52 -11.01 6.87
CA SER A 110 13.49 -12.49 6.73
C SER A 110 12.64 -12.94 5.54
N ASP A 111 11.48 -12.31 5.33
CA ASP A 111 10.53 -12.71 4.30
C ASP A 111 10.65 -11.92 2.98
N ARG A 112 11.70 -11.10 2.86
CA ARG A 112 11.98 -10.23 1.70
C ARG A 112 10.79 -9.35 1.33
N MET A 113 10.27 -8.64 2.33
CA MET A 113 9.22 -7.63 2.17
C MET A 113 9.80 -6.23 2.29
N ASP A 114 9.27 -5.32 1.47
CA ASP A 114 9.71 -3.93 1.46
C ASP A 114 8.91 -3.11 2.47
N LEU A 115 9.60 -2.26 3.23
CA LEU A 115 9.00 -1.41 4.24
C LEU A 115 9.13 0.06 3.85
N TYR A 116 8.02 0.68 3.45
CA TYR A 116 7.99 2.06 2.98
C TYR A 116 7.34 2.97 4.02
N VAL A 117 8.03 4.03 4.39
CA VAL A 117 7.48 5.11 5.19
C VAL A 117 7.14 6.28 4.28
N VAL A 118 5.84 6.53 4.10
CA VAL A 118 5.33 7.58 3.22
C VAL A 118 4.68 8.67 4.05
N ARG A 119 5.17 9.91 3.92
CA ARG A 119 4.62 11.06 4.64
C ARG A 119 4.19 12.14 3.64
N PRO A 120 2.98 12.71 3.77
CA PRO A 120 2.56 13.82 2.91
C PRO A 120 3.45 15.03 3.14
N LEU A 121 3.78 15.76 2.08
CA LEU A 121 4.51 17.03 2.12
C LEU A 121 3.59 18.26 2.06
N PHE A 122 2.29 18.05 2.24
CA PHE A 122 1.27 19.09 2.18
C PHE A 122 0.35 19.02 3.41
N GLU A 123 -0.22 20.16 3.78
CA GLU A 123 -1.17 20.24 4.89
C GLU A 123 -2.56 19.70 4.49
N LEU A 124 -3.02 18.72 5.26
CA LEU A 124 -4.22 17.95 4.94
C LEU A 124 -5.53 18.63 5.30
N HIS A 125 -5.48 19.70 6.09
CA HIS A 125 -6.63 20.52 6.46
C HIS A 125 -7.23 21.24 5.23
N LEU A 126 -6.43 21.41 4.18
CA LEU A 126 -6.76 22.22 3.00
C LEU A 126 -7.43 21.43 1.86
N ALA A 127 -7.55 20.10 1.97
CA ALA A 127 -8.13 19.28 0.91
C ALA A 127 -9.24 18.33 1.42
N PRO A 128 -10.40 18.87 1.86
CA PRO A 128 -11.60 18.05 1.95
C PRO A 128 -11.90 17.53 0.54
N ALA A 129 -11.63 16.26 0.32
CA ALA A 129 -12.03 15.56 -0.88
C ALA A 129 -13.18 14.63 -0.50
N ARG A 130 -14.31 14.79 -1.18
CA ARG A 130 -15.53 14.01 -0.93
C ARG A 130 -15.45 12.59 -1.51
N SER A 131 -14.47 12.32 -2.39
CA SER A 131 -14.29 11.03 -3.04
C SER A 131 -12.82 10.70 -3.35
N PRO A 132 -12.47 9.40 -3.52
CA PRO A 132 -11.16 8.95 -3.99
C PRO A 132 -10.74 9.55 -5.34
N VAL A 133 -11.68 9.68 -6.28
CA VAL A 133 -11.41 10.17 -7.64
C VAL A 133 -11.00 11.65 -7.61
N THR A 134 -11.73 12.49 -6.89
CA THR A 134 -11.41 13.92 -6.78
C THR A 134 -10.09 14.14 -6.05
N PHE A 135 -9.82 13.34 -5.01
CA PHE A 135 -8.55 13.40 -4.28
C PHE A 135 -7.38 13.01 -5.18
N ARG A 136 -7.52 11.95 -5.98
CA ARG A 136 -6.50 11.50 -6.94
C ARG A 136 -6.15 12.58 -7.95
N ARG A 137 -7.15 13.18 -8.60
CA ARG A 137 -6.93 14.29 -9.56
C ARG A 137 -6.18 15.46 -8.93
N ARG A 138 -6.47 15.77 -7.66
CA ARG A 138 -5.76 16.83 -6.92
C ARG A 138 -4.31 16.45 -6.62
N LEU A 139 -4.04 15.20 -6.22
CA LEU A 139 -2.68 14.71 -6.01
C LEU A 139 -1.87 14.75 -7.31
N GLU A 140 -2.45 14.32 -8.43
CA GLU A 140 -1.80 14.38 -9.75
C GLU A 140 -1.52 15.82 -10.17
N ALA A 141 -2.48 16.73 -9.99
CA ALA A 141 -2.29 18.15 -10.30
C ALA A 141 -1.19 18.77 -9.42
N PHE A 142 -1.21 18.50 -8.12
CA PHE A 142 -0.15 18.93 -7.21
C PHE A 142 1.21 18.40 -7.65
N SER A 143 1.28 17.11 -8.02
CA SER A 143 2.51 16.45 -8.47
C SER A 143 3.11 17.12 -9.70
N ARG A 144 2.28 17.53 -10.65
CA ARG A 144 2.71 18.27 -11.85
C ARG A 144 3.25 19.65 -11.54
N THR A 145 2.68 20.35 -10.55
CA THR A 145 3.06 21.74 -10.23
C THR A 145 4.24 21.83 -9.26
N HIS A 146 4.30 20.95 -8.26
CA HIS A 146 5.24 21.06 -7.12
C HIS A 146 6.19 19.86 -7.00
N GLY A 147 6.08 18.87 -7.89
CA GLY A 147 6.77 17.60 -7.75
C GLY A 147 6.10 16.69 -6.71
N ARG A 148 6.83 15.67 -6.24
CA ARG A 148 6.26 14.59 -5.41
C ARG A 148 5.52 15.12 -4.18
N PRO A 149 4.22 14.80 -3.98
CA PRO A 149 3.44 15.28 -2.84
C PRO A 149 3.76 14.53 -1.53
N TYR A 150 4.80 13.72 -1.50
CA TYR A 150 5.17 12.89 -0.36
C TYR A 150 6.69 12.74 -0.26
N SER A 151 7.17 12.49 0.95
CA SER A 151 8.48 11.90 1.19
C SER A 151 8.34 10.38 1.28
N LEU A 152 9.36 9.68 0.76
CA LEU A 152 9.48 8.23 0.80
C LEU A 152 10.79 7.87 1.49
N GLN A 153 10.71 7.04 2.51
CA GLN A 153 11.85 6.40 3.16
C GLN A 153 11.68 4.89 3.03
N ILE A 154 12.68 4.23 2.46
CA ILE A 154 12.75 2.77 2.34
C ILE A 154 13.61 2.26 3.49
N LEU A 155 13.14 1.22 4.19
CA LEU A 155 13.81 0.60 5.34
C LEU A 155 14.27 -0.82 5.01
#